data_AF-A0A973JB43-F1
#
_entry.id   AF-A0A973JB43-F1
#
_cell.length_a   1.000
_cell.length_b   1.000
_cell.length_c   1.000
_cell.angle_alpha   90.00
_cell.angle_beta   90.00
_cell.angle_gamma   90.00
#
_symmetry.space_group_name_H-M   'P 1'
#
loop_
_entity.id
_entity.type
_entity.pdbx_description
1 polymer ?
#
loop_
_entity_poly.entity_id
_entity_poly.type
_entity_poly.pdbx_seq_one_letter_code
_entity_poly.pdbx_strand_id
1 'polypeptide(L)'
;SPQTISPNADAVDDVTEITYRLPVSATIDIDITAPNGESIPVVTREKEGPYEQHHVWNGKRPNGSLLSSGVYTYTVQAEDDYGNLVRRQGQITLENVGQPEARIVYANIAPQQVMLGDVLTVTVRVRNTGTVPIRTYGPASGYRYTTNDVFSSIEGGHYTAQAGGFWRVGMDWDANSGGGPKRYPFRWALSAKPPEQWKIPGVEDWLMPGEEVEVTGQVVLLQRETKMGFYVGLIQDGVGFFQDRSARTIVEVGF
;
A
#
# COMPACT_ATOMS: atom_id res chain seq x y z
N SER A 1 -5.29 12.89 -19.48
CA SER A 1 -5.51 12.11 -18.25
C SER A 1 -6.02 10.72 -18.58
N PRO A 2 -5.70 9.69 -17.78
CA PRO A 2 -6.12 8.32 -18.07
C PRO A 2 -7.64 8.21 -17.99
N GLN A 3 -8.21 7.48 -18.95
CA GLN A 3 -9.65 7.21 -19.03
C GLN A 3 -10.09 6.06 -18.11
N THR A 4 -9.13 5.36 -17.50
CA THR A 4 -9.37 4.24 -16.58
C THR A 4 -8.47 4.42 -15.36
N ILE A 5 -9.03 4.19 -14.17
CA ILE A 5 -8.31 4.20 -12.89
C ILE A 5 -8.71 2.98 -12.05
N SER A 6 -7.84 2.58 -11.13
CA SER A 6 -8.06 1.50 -10.17
C SER A 6 -7.94 1.97 -8.72
N PRO A 7 -8.99 2.62 -8.14
CA PRO A 7 -9.01 3.08 -6.75
C PRO A 7 -8.97 1.93 -5.73
N ASN A 8 -7.78 1.38 -5.50
CA ASN A 8 -7.52 0.21 -4.66
C ASN A 8 -6.36 0.42 -3.67
N ALA A 9 -5.82 1.64 -3.60
CA ALA A 9 -4.77 2.05 -2.68
C ALA A 9 -3.44 1.25 -2.83
N ASP A 10 -3.12 0.83 -4.06
CA ASP A 10 -1.81 0.25 -4.42
C ASP A 10 -0.81 1.27 -4.99
N ALA A 11 -1.23 2.55 -5.06
CA ALA A 11 -0.53 3.70 -5.63
C ALA A 11 -0.27 3.64 -7.15
N VAL A 12 -0.98 2.78 -7.86
CA VAL A 12 -0.96 2.68 -9.33
C VAL A 12 -2.35 3.06 -9.84
N ASP A 13 -2.40 4.09 -10.68
CA ASP A 13 -3.63 4.56 -11.32
C ASP A 13 -4.81 4.75 -10.35
N ASP A 14 -4.56 5.11 -9.09
CA ASP A 14 -5.59 5.34 -8.06
C ASP A 14 -6.41 6.62 -8.26
N VAL A 15 -5.88 7.55 -9.06
CA VAL A 15 -6.45 8.89 -9.26
C VAL A 15 -6.43 9.27 -10.74
N THR A 16 -7.39 10.09 -11.15
CA THR A 16 -7.38 10.75 -12.46
C THR A 16 -7.44 12.26 -12.28
N GLU A 17 -7.09 12.97 -13.32
CA GLU A 17 -7.08 14.42 -13.37
C GLU A 17 -8.06 14.90 -14.44
N ILE A 18 -8.99 15.78 -14.07
CA ILE A 18 -9.92 16.43 -14.98
C ILE A 18 -9.30 17.77 -15.36
N THR A 19 -8.88 17.89 -16.62
CA THR A 19 -8.26 19.11 -17.16
C THR A 19 -9.19 19.78 -18.17
N TYR A 20 -9.30 21.10 -18.07
CA TYR A 20 -10.03 21.93 -19.03
C TYR A 20 -9.42 23.33 -19.07
N ARG A 21 -9.77 24.11 -20.11
CA ARG A 21 -9.32 25.50 -20.23
C ARG A 21 -10.52 26.43 -20.30
N LEU A 22 -10.46 27.50 -19.51
CA LEU A 22 -11.47 28.54 -19.51
C LEU A 22 -10.97 29.74 -20.35
N PRO A 23 -11.78 30.27 -21.29
CA PRO A 23 -11.43 31.47 -22.04
C PRO A 23 -11.73 32.77 -21.28
N VAL A 24 -12.63 32.69 -20.29
CA VAL A 24 -13.07 33.78 -19.39
C VAL A 24 -13.22 33.22 -17.99
N SER A 25 -13.19 34.06 -16.97
CA SER A 25 -13.49 33.60 -15.60
C SER A 25 -14.92 33.08 -15.51
N ALA A 26 -15.12 31.98 -14.80
CA ALA A 26 -16.42 31.31 -14.66
C ALA A 26 -16.57 30.65 -13.30
N THR A 27 -17.82 30.41 -12.88
CA THR A 27 -18.14 29.53 -11.76
C THR A 27 -18.29 28.10 -12.27
N ILE A 28 -17.60 27.16 -11.64
CA ILE A 28 -17.49 25.78 -12.07
C ILE A 28 -18.23 24.83 -11.13
N ASP A 29 -18.94 23.87 -11.72
CA ASP A 29 -19.38 22.65 -11.08
C ASP A 29 -18.82 21.44 -11.85
N ILE A 30 -18.27 20.47 -11.11
CA ILE A 30 -17.84 19.19 -11.68
C ILE A 30 -18.58 18.08 -10.94
N ASP A 31 -19.38 17.33 -11.69
CA ASP A 31 -20.14 16.18 -11.20
C ASP A 31 -19.71 14.91 -11.90
N ILE A 32 -19.64 13.82 -11.14
CA ILE A 32 -19.48 12.47 -11.66
C ILE A 32 -20.82 11.74 -11.56
N THR A 33 -21.36 11.27 -12.68
CA THR A 33 -22.55 10.43 -12.73
C THR A 33 -22.16 8.95 -12.80
N ALA A 34 -22.63 8.17 -11.84
CA ALA A 34 -22.42 6.73 -11.75
C ALA A 34 -23.34 5.93 -12.70
N PRO A 35 -23.02 4.66 -13.00
CA PRO A 35 -23.87 3.80 -13.84
C PRO A 35 -25.32 3.65 -13.34
N ASN A 36 -25.54 3.76 -12.03
CA ASN A 36 -26.85 3.69 -11.39
C ASN A 36 -27.60 5.04 -11.37
N GLY A 37 -27.02 6.11 -11.94
CA GLY A 37 -27.58 7.46 -11.95
C GLY A 37 -27.25 8.32 -10.72
N GLU A 38 -26.47 7.82 -9.75
CA GLU A 38 -26.00 8.62 -8.61
C GLU A 38 -25.09 9.77 -9.10
N SER A 39 -25.34 11.00 -8.63
CA SER A 39 -24.48 12.16 -8.90
C SER A 39 -23.54 12.40 -7.72
N ILE A 40 -22.24 12.51 -8.01
CA ILE A 40 -21.17 12.64 -7.03
C ILE A 40 -20.46 13.98 -7.31
N PRO A 41 -20.65 15.00 -6.48
CA PRO A 41 -20.01 16.29 -6.68
C PRO A 41 -18.51 16.20 -6.38
N VAL A 42 -17.69 16.76 -7.28
CA VAL A 42 -16.23 16.87 -7.13
C VAL A 42 -15.83 18.32 -6.88
N VAL A 43 -16.42 19.25 -7.64
CA VAL A 43 -16.27 20.70 -7.46
C VAL A 43 -17.66 21.29 -7.40
N THR A 44 -17.88 22.23 -6.48
CA THR A 44 -19.19 22.87 -6.31
C THR A 44 -19.01 24.38 -6.24
N ARG A 45 -19.53 25.07 -7.25
CA ARG A 45 -19.63 26.54 -7.31
C ARG A 45 -18.29 27.25 -7.07
N GLU A 46 -17.22 26.77 -7.68
CA GLU A 46 -15.89 27.37 -7.53
C GLU A 46 -15.61 28.40 -8.62
N LYS A 47 -15.19 29.62 -8.26
CA LYS A 47 -14.86 30.66 -9.25
C LYS A 47 -13.42 30.51 -9.71
N GLU A 48 -13.24 30.33 -11.00
CA GLU A 48 -11.95 30.06 -11.62
C GLU A 48 -11.61 31.06 -12.72
N GLY A 49 -10.31 31.23 -12.99
CA GLY A 49 -9.81 32.19 -13.97
C GLY A 49 -9.64 31.64 -15.38
N PRO A 50 -9.35 32.52 -16.37
CA PRO A 50 -9.33 32.21 -17.80
C PRO A 50 -8.02 31.52 -18.23
N TYR A 51 -7.72 30.37 -17.64
CA TYR A 51 -6.52 29.58 -17.93
C TYR A 51 -6.84 28.09 -17.81
N GLU A 52 -5.81 27.25 -17.87
CA GLU A 52 -5.93 25.80 -17.73
C GLU A 52 -6.13 25.41 -16.27
N GLN A 53 -7.11 24.55 -16.02
CA GLN A 53 -7.59 24.16 -14.70
C GLN A 53 -7.46 22.65 -14.56
N HIS A 54 -7.18 22.22 -13.33
CA HIS A 54 -6.81 20.85 -13.01
C HIS A 54 -7.50 20.42 -11.72
N HIS A 55 -8.28 19.35 -11.78
CA HIS A 55 -8.97 18.80 -10.62
C HIS A 55 -8.70 17.31 -10.49
N VAL A 56 -8.24 16.88 -9.32
CA VAL A 56 -7.95 15.47 -9.07
C VAL A 56 -9.19 14.76 -8.52
N TRP A 57 -9.51 13.60 -9.06
CA TRP A 57 -10.54 12.71 -8.54
C TRP A 57 -9.96 11.32 -8.25
N ASN A 58 -10.24 10.82 -7.05
CA ASN A 58 -9.69 9.57 -6.52
C ASN A 58 -10.66 8.38 -6.63
N GLY A 59 -11.73 8.50 -7.43
CA GLY A 59 -12.72 7.44 -7.60
C GLY A 59 -13.55 7.12 -6.35
N LYS A 60 -13.62 8.04 -5.38
CA LYS A 60 -14.42 7.88 -4.14
C LYS A 60 -15.47 8.97 -4.02
N ARG A 61 -16.46 8.74 -3.15
CA ARG A 61 -17.41 9.77 -2.72
C ARG A 61 -16.71 10.82 -1.84
N PRO A 62 -17.30 12.03 -1.67
CA PRO A 62 -16.76 13.05 -0.77
C PRO A 62 -16.57 12.59 0.69
N ASN A 63 -17.40 11.64 1.14
CA ASN A 63 -17.27 11.04 2.47
C ASN A 63 -16.19 9.94 2.57
N GLY A 64 -15.43 9.69 1.50
CA GLY A 64 -14.38 8.67 1.41
C GLY A 64 -14.87 7.26 1.10
N SER A 65 -16.18 7.01 1.00
CA SER A 65 -16.69 5.67 0.67
C SER A 65 -16.39 5.27 -0.77
N LEU A 66 -16.18 3.96 -0.97
CA LEU A 66 -15.85 3.38 -2.26
C LEU A 66 -17.04 3.39 -3.21
N LEU A 67 -16.74 3.60 -4.49
CA LEU A 67 -17.65 3.42 -5.61
C LEU A 67 -17.57 1.97 -6.13
N SER A 68 -18.47 1.59 -7.01
CA SER A 68 -18.40 0.30 -7.70
C SER A 68 -17.56 0.43 -8.98
N SER A 69 -16.97 -0.67 -9.44
CA SER A 69 -16.38 -0.70 -10.78
C SER A 69 -17.46 -0.47 -11.84
N GLY A 70 -17.12 0.26 -12.89
CA GLY A 70 -18.04 0.64 -13.96
C GLY A 70 -17.60 1.87 -14.74
N VAL A 71 -18.42 2.26 -15.72
CA VAL A 71 -18.18 3.45 -16.55
C VAL A 71 -18.97 4.62 -16.00
N TYR A 72 -18.25 5.66 -15.59
CA TYR A 72 -18.77 6.89 -15.05
C TYR A 72 -18.73 7.99 -16.11
N THR A 73 -19.65 8.94 -16.02
CA THR A 73 -19.66 10.13 -16.88
C THR A 73 -19.33 11.35 -16.02
N TYR A 74 -18.25 12.06 -16.33
CA TYR A 74 -17.99 13.35 -15.70
C TYR A 74 -18.63 14.47 -16.52
N THR A 75 -19.19 15.46 -15.84
CA THR A 75 -19.73 16.68 -16.44
C THR A 75 -19.02 17.88 -15.84
N VAL A 76 -18.40 18.70 -16.68
CA VAL A 76 -17.88 20.02 -16.31
C VAL A 76 -18.88 21.06 -16.79
N GLN A 77 -19.42 21.83 -15.86
CA GLN A 77 -20.31 22.97 -16.13
C GLN A 77 -19.58 24.26 -15.77
N ALA A 78 -19.58 25.22 -16.68
CA ALA A 78 -19.03 26.55 -16.46
C ALA A 78 -20.10 27.61 -16.72
N GLU A 79 -20.30 28.50 -15.76
CA GLU A 79 -21.20 29.66 -15.85
C GLU A 79 -20.39 30.95 -15.72
N ASP A 80 -20.39 31.79 -16.75
CA ASP A 80 -19.71 33.10 -16.68
C ASP A 80 -20.51 34.13 -15.86
N ASP A 81 -19.91 35.30 -15.59
CA ASP A 81 -20.55 36.37 -14.82
C ASP A 81 -21.78 36.99 -15.52
N TYR A 82 -22.03 36.64 -16.79
CA TYR A 82 -23.20 37.06 -17.57
C TYR A 82 -24.31 35.99 -17.62
N GLY A 83 -24.10 34.84 -16.96
CA GLY A 83 -25.04 33.72 -16.91
C GLY A 83 -24.97 32.79 -18.12
N ASN A 84 -23.96 32.92 -18.99
CA ASN A 84 -23.76 31.96 -20.08
C ASN A 84 -23.26 30.64 -19.52
N LEU A 85 -23.98 29.57 -19.81
CA LEU A 85 -23.70 28.24 -19.27
C LEU A 85 -23.23 27.29 -20.37
N VAL A 86 -22.07 26.65 -20.16
CA VAL A 86 -21.50 25.63 -21.04
C VAL A 86 -21.31 24.35 -20.27
N ARG A 87 -21.69 23.22 -20.88
CA ARG A 87 -21.45 21.87 -20.35
C ARG A 87 -20.58 21.06 -21.30
N ARG A 88 -19.65 20.29 -20.74
CA ARG A 88 -18.85 19.28 -21.43
C ARG A 88 -18.84 18.00 -20.63
N GLN A 89 -18.79 16.88 -21.34
CA GLN A 89 -18.81 15.56 -20.74
C GLN A 89 -17.69 14.69 -21.27
N GLY A 90 -17.29 13.71 -20.47
CA GLY A 90 -16.44 12.61 -20.89
C GLY A 90 -16.67 11.40 -20.00
N GLN A 91 -15.93 10.33 -20.26
CA GLN A 91 -16.05 9.07 -19.52
C GLN A 91 -14.80 8.77 -18.72
N ILE A 92 -14.98 8.17 -17.54
CA ILE A 92 -13.94 7.61 -16.69
C ILE A 92 -14.39 6.20 -16.29
N THR A 93 -13.52 5.21 -16.47
CA THR A 93 -13.78 3.83 -16.06
C THR A 93 -13.10 3.57 -14.72
N LEU A 94 -13.86 3.02 -13.76
CA LEU A 94 -13.31 2.49 -12.52
C LEU A 94 -13.21 0.98 -12.62
N GLU A 95 -12.02 0.42 -12.40
CA GLU A 95 -11.79 -1.02 -12.31
C GLU A 95 -11.12 -1.39 -10.99
N ASN A 96 -11.20 -2.66 -10.58
CA ASN A 96 -10.56 -3.16 -9.36
C ASN A 96 -10.80 -2.28 -8.11
N VAL A 97 -11.97 -1.65 -7.97
CA VAL A 97 -12.23 -0.73 -6.86
C VAL A 97 -12.34 -1.52 -5.57
N GLY A 98 -11.62 -1.11 -4.53
CA GLY A 98 -11.70 -1.80 -3.26
C GLY A 98 -10.73 -1.26 -2.22
N GLN A 99 -10.68 -1.97 -1.10
CA GLN A 99 -9.70 -1.74 -0.05
C GLN A 99 -8.83 -2.99 0.08
N PRO A 100 -7.49 -2.85 0.06
CA PRO A 100 -6.61 -3.98 0.24
C PRO A 100 -6.68 -4.40 1.70
N GLU A 101 -6.93 -5.68 1.93
CA GLU A 101 -7.00 -6.26 3.27
C GLU A 101 -6.27 -7.60 3.30
N ALA A 102 -5.35 -7.75 4.24
CA ALA A 102 -4.70 -9.03 4.48
C ALA A 102 -4.67 -9.36 5.97
N ARG A 103 -4.51 -10.66 6.27
CA ARG A 103 -4.36 -11.18 7.62
C ARG A 103 -3.26 -12.21 7.72
N ILE A 104 -2.44 -12.09 8.75
CA ILE A 104 -1.62 -13.16 9.30
C ILE A 104 -2.58 -14.21 9.90
N VAL A 105 -2.62 -15.38 9.29
CA VAL A 105 -3.44 -16.53 9.72
C VAL A 105 -2.64 -17.55 10.50
N TYR A 106 -1.31 -17.52 10.38
CA TYR A 106 -0.37 -18.35 11.14
C TYR A 106 0.96 -17.62 11.29
N ALA A 107 1.60 -17.76 12.44
CA ALA A 107 2.96 -17.30 12.65
C ALA A 107 3.69 -18.17 13.68
N ASN A 108 4.95 -18.48 13.40
CA ASN A 108 5.84 -19.22 14.28
C ASN A 108 7.26 -18.65 14.22
N ILE A 109 7.90 -18.56 15.39
CA ILE A 109 9.28 -18.10 15.55
C ILE A 109 10.04 -19.20 16.28
N ALA A 110 11.13 -19.68 15.70
CA ALA A 110 11.90 -20.80 16.23
C ALA A 110 13.38 -20.74 15.82
N PRO A 111 14.30 -21.34 16.60
CA PRO A 111 14.05 -21.96 17.90
C PRO A 111 13.99 -20.93 19.05
N GLN A 112 13.49 -21.35 20.23
CA GLN A 112 13.38 -20.48 21.42
C GLN A 112 14.67 -20.44 22.27
N GLN A 113 15.67 -21.24 21.92
CA GLN A 113 16.99 -21.25 22.54
C GLN A 113 18.04 -21.31 21.44
N VAL A 114 18.97 -20.37 21.48
CA VAL A 114 20.00 -20.16 20.46
C VAL A 114 21.29 -19.65 21.10
N MET A 115 22.43 -19.84 20.44
CA MET A 115 23.66 -19.13 20.77
C MET A 115 23.73 -17.81 20.00
N LEU A 116 24.51 -16.85 20.50
CA LEU A 116 24.84 -15.64 19.76
C LEU A 116 25.52 -16.02 18.44
N GLY A 117 25.05 -15.45 17.34
CA GLY A 117 25.47 -15.80 15.97
C GLY A 117 24.60 -16.86 15.29
N ASP A 118 23.70 -17.54 16.02
CA ASP A 118 22.75 -18.48 15.42
C ASP A 118 21.60 -17.76 14.70
N VAL A 119 20.87 -18.54 13.92
CA VAL A 119 19.75 -18.07 13.10
C VAL A 119 18.43 -18.36 13.80
N LEU A 120 17.63 -17.30 13.96
CA LEU A 120 16.21 -17.40 14.24
C LEU A 120 15.43 -17.45 12.92
N THR A 121 14.52 -18.42 12.79
CA THR A 121 13.62 -18.55 11.64
C THR A 121 12.22 -18.12 12.04
N VAL A 122 11.60 -17.30 11.21
CA VAL A 122 10.20 -16.91 11.32
C VAL A 122 9.43 -17.46 10.12
N THR A 123 8.30 -18.11 10.37
CA THR A 123 7.39 -18.61 9.33
C THR A 123 6.03 -17.97 9.54
N VAL A 124 5.50 -17.30 8.53
CA VAL A 124 4.22 -16.58 8.59
C VAL A 124 3.38 -16.96 7.39
N ARG A 125 2.09 -17.27 7.61
CA ARG A 125 1.13 -17.36 6.52
C ARG A 125 0.24 -16.13 6.51
N VAL A 126 0.16 -15.49 5.36
CA VAL A 126 -0.63 -14.28 5.14
C VAL A 126 -1.65 -14.56 4.05
N ARG A 127 -2.91 -14.22 4.32
CA ARG A 127 -4.02 -14.36 3.39
C ARG A 127 -4.53 -12.99 2.97
N ASN A 128 -4.75 -12.77 1.68
CA ASN A 128 -5.53 -11.63 1.20
C ASN A 128 -7.01 -11.90 1.48
N THR A 129 -7.58 -11.14 2.42
CA THR A 129 -8.98 -11.23 2.82
C THR A 129 -9.86 -10.16 2.17
N GLY A 130 -9.25 -9.25 1.41
CA GLY A 130 -9.94 -8.20 0.67
C GLY A 130 -10.43 -8.67 -0.69
N THR A 131 -10.89 -7.70 -1.48
CA THR A 131 -11.46 -7.92 -2.82
C THR A 131 -10.56 -7.44 -3.96
N VAL A 132 -9.41 -6.85 -3.64
CA VAL A 132 -8.46 -6.30 -4.62
C VAL A 132 -7.08 -6.94 -4.48
N PRO A 133 -6.28 -6.98 -5.57
CA PRO A 133 -4.89 -7.43 -5.50
C PRO A 133 -4.09 -6.62 -4.48
N ILE A 134 -3.16 -7.30 -3.80
CA ILE A 134 -2.25 -6.68 -2.85
C ILE A 134 -0.86 -6.64 -3.45
N ARG A 135 -0.35 -5.43 -3.68
CA ARG A 135 0.99 -5.19 -4.18
C ARG A 135 2.03 -5.47 -3.10
N THR A 136 3.10 -6.16 -3.46
CA THR A 136 4.22 -6.46 -2.56
C THR A 136 5.55 -6.33 -3.29
N TYR A 137 6.64 -6.19 -2.54
CA TYR A 137 7.98 -6.14 -3.07
C TYR A 137 8.97 -6.65 -2.01
N GLY A 138 10.20 -6.86 -2.46
CA GLY A 138 11.24 -7.52 -1.70
C GLY A 138 11.66 -6.85 -0.38
N PRO A 139 12.57 -7.51 0.36
CA PRO A 139 13.25 -8.75 -0.03
C PRO A 139 12.34 -9.98 -0.12
N ALA A 140 12.75 -10.97 -0.90
CA ALA A 140 12.02 -12.21 -1.08
C ALA A 140 11.92 -13.03 0.22
N SER A 141 10.90 -13.89 0.31
CA SER A 141 10.86 -14.98 1.28
C SER A 141 12.20 -15.74 1.29
N GLY A 142 12.73 -16.01 2.48
CA GLY A 142 14.02 -16.64 2.72
C GLY A 142 15.20 -15.67 2.84
N TYR A 143 15.02 -14.36 2.55
CA TYR A 143 16.10 -13.39 2.73
C TYR A 143 16.58 -13.36 4.20
N ARG A 144 17.90 -13.34 4.36
CA ARG A 144 18.56 -13.39 5.67
C ARG A 144 19.01 -12.01 6.10
N TYR A 145 18.53 -11.59 7.26
CA TYR A 145 19.01 -10.41 7.97
C TYR A 145 19.93 -10.80 9.13
N THR A 146 20.60 -9.81 9.69
CA THR A 146 21.16 -9.82 11.03
C THR A 146 20.38 -8.84 11.91
N THR A 147 20.47 -8.96 13.23
CA THR A 147 19.84 -7.98 14.14
C THR A 147 20.42 -6.57 14.10
N ASN A 148 21.42 -6.32 13.24
CA ASN A 148 21.97 -4.99 12.98
C ASN A 148 21.43 -4.39 11.68
N ASP A 149 20.72 -5.17 10.87
CA ASP A 149 20.19 -4.73 9.60
C ASP A 149 18.82 -4.06 9.73
N VAL A 150 18.52 -3.20 8.76
CA VAL A 150 17.17 -2.74 8.48
C VAL A 150 16.87 -2.93 7.00
N PHE A 151 15.63 -3.25 6.66
CA PHE A 151 15.20 -3.49 5.27
C PHE A 151 15.58 -2.35 4.32
N SER A 152 15.62 -1.11 4.81
CA SER A 152 15.92 0.08 4.01
C SER A 152 17.40 0.32 3.74
N SER A 153 18.32 -0.39 4.41
CA SER A 153 19.78 -0.19 4.23
C SER A 153 20.48 -1.36 3.56
N ILE A 154 19.83 -2.52 3.46
CA ILE A 154 20.36 -3.69 2.77
C ILE A 154 20.32 -3.51 1.25
N GLU A 155 21.16 -4.29 0.53
CA GLU A 155 21.24 -4.26 -0.94
C GLU A 155 21.35 -2.84 -1.51
N GLY A 156 22.18 -1.97 -0.90
CA GLY A 156 22.36 -0.59 -1.37
C GLY A 156 21.11 0.30 -1.24
N GLY A 157 20.14 -0.08 -0.40
CA GLY A 157 18.90 0.67 -0.19
C GLY A 157 17.80 0.35 -1.21
N HIS A 158 17.94 -0.72 -1.99
CA HIS A 158 16.96 -1.15 -3.01
C HIS A 158 15.55 -1.39 -2.47
N TYR A 159 15.41 -1.69 -1.17
CA TYR A 159 14.12 -1.94 -0.53
C TYR A 159 13.64 -0.79 0.35
N THR A 160 14.27 0.39 0.23
CA THR A 160 13.70 1.63 0.78
C THR A 160 12.31 1.83 0.21
N ALA A 161 11.39 2.34 1.03
CA ALA A 161 10.00 2.56 0.64
C ALA A 161 9.92 3.27 -0.72
N GLN A 162 9.48 2.52 -1.73
CA GLN A 162 9.00 3.07 -2.99
C GLN A 162 7.65 3.77 -2.72
N ALA A 163 7.10 4.50 -3.70
CA ALA A 163 5.79 5.15 -3.57
C ALA A 163 4.79 4.19 -2.87
N GLY A 164 4.15 4.65 -1.79
CA GLY A 164 3.55 3.80 -0.75
C GLY A 164 2.47 2.82 -1.23
N GLY A 165 1.99 1.95 -0.34
CA GLY A 165 0.91 0.99 -0.66
C GLY A 165 1.35 -0.47 -0.73
N PHE A 166 2.66 -0.75 -0.66
CA PHE A 166 3.19 -2.10 -0.63
C PHE A 166 2.96 -2.83 0.69
N TRP A 167 2.50 -4.07 0.61
CA TRP A 167 2.31 -4.93 1.77
C TRP A 167 3.48 -5.87 1.97
N ARG A 168 3.95 -5.99 3.21
CA ARG A 168 5.03 -6.90 3.62
C ARG A 168 4.72 -7.48 5.00
N VAL A 169 5.24 -8.68 5.25
CA VAL A 169 5.33 -9.18 6.63
C VAL A 169 6.65 -8.67 7.22
N GLY A 170 6.64 -8.33 8.50
CA GLY A 170 7.84 -7.93 9.20
C GLY A 170 8.00 -8.60 10.55
N MET A 171 9.23 -8.67 11.02
CA MET A 171 9.59 -9.10 12.37
C MET A 171 10.33 -7.98 13.09
N ASP A 172 10.11 -7.89 14.40
CA ASP A 172 10.73 -6.94 15.30
C ASP A 172 10.95 -7.60 16.68
N TRP A 173 11.61 -6.90 17.60
CA TRP A 173 11.78 -7.35 18.99
C TRP A 173 11.51 -6.22 20.00
N ASP A 174 11.20 -6.59 21.24
CA ASP A 174 10.75 -5.66 22.29
C ASP A 174 11.74 -4.54 22.62
N ALA A 175 13.04 -4.84 22.57
CA ALA A 175 14.12 -3.93 22.92
C ALA A 175 14.67 -3.13 21.72
N ASN A 176 14.06 -3.27 20.53
CA ASN A 176 14.44 -2.46 19.38
C ASN A 176 14.10 -0.99 19.68
N SER A 177 15.11 -0.22 20.07
CA SER A 177 15.00 1.19 20.48
C SER A 177 15.07 2.16 19.29
N GLY A 178 15.20 1.65 18.07
CA GLY A 178 14.98 2.46 16.89
C GLY A 178 13.52 2.90 16.84
N GLY A 179 13.25 4.21 16.94
CA GLY A 179 11.89 4.75 16.90
C GLY A 179 11.12 4.38 15.61
N GLY A 180 9.95 5.02 15.39
CA GLY A 180 9.04 4.76 14.24
C GLY A 180 9.67 4.27 12.91
N PRO A 181 10.71 4.94 12.37
CA PRO A 181 11.34 4.51 11.11
C PRO A 181 12.12 3.17 11.15
N LYS A 182 12.45 2.63 12.33
CA LYS A 182 13.11 1.31 12.47
C LYS A 182 12.18 0.20 12.95
N ARG A 183 10.88 0.48 13.09
CA ARG A 183 9.88 -0.52 13.46
C ARG A 183 9.72 -1.55 12.36
N TYR A 184 9.66 -2.82 12.73
CA TYR A 184 9.74 -3.95 11.80
C TYR A 184 10.96 -3.82 10.87
N PRO A 185 12.18 -3.89 11.44
CA PRO A 185 13.41 -3.71 10.67
C PRO A 185 13.64 -4.85 9.67
N PHE A 186 13.10 -6.03 9.93
CA PHE A 186 13.18 -7.18 9.04
C PHE A 186 11.85 -7.31 8.31
N ARG A 187 11.86 -7.22 6.98
CA ARG A 187 10.64 -7.31 6.16
C ARG A 187 10.83 -8.26 4.98
N TRP A 188 9.76 -8.92 4.58
CA TRP A 188 9.73 -9.83 3.45
C TRP A 188 8.47 -9.63 2.61
N ALA A 189 8.60 -9.84 1.31
CA ALA A 189 7.51 -9.80 0.35
C ALA A 189 6.45 -10.85 0.65
N LEU A 190 5.19 -10.53 0.39
CA LEU A 190 4.06 -11.45 0.42
C LEU A 190 3.99 -12.24 -0.90
N SER A 191 5.03 -13.03 -1.19
CA SER A 191 5.16 -13.72 -2.46
C SER A 191 5.83 -15.09 -2.31
N ALA A 192 5.36 -16.03 -3.13
CA ALA A 192 5.97 -17.35 -3.30
C ALA A 192 7.11 -17.36 -4.34
N LYS A 193 7.36 -16.24 -5.04
CA LYS A 193 8.44 -16.15 -6.04
C LYS A 193 9.79 -16.42 -5.38
N PRO A 194 10.60 -17.32 -5.92
CA PRO A 194 11.90 -17.65 -5.33
C PRO A 194 12.89 -16.48 -5.50
N PRO A 195 13.90 -16.34 -4.62
CA PRO A 195 14.84 -15.21 -4.60
C PRO A 195 15.48 -14.88 -5.95
N GLU A 196 15.67 -15.86 -6.83
CA GLU A 196 16.26 -15.67 -8.17
C GLU A 196 15.42 -14.77 -9.06
N GLN A 197 14.10 -14.72 -8.85
CA GLN A 197 13.17 -13.85 -9.59
C GLN A 197 13.18 -12.40 -9.08
N TRP A 198 13.87 -12.13 -7.96
CA TRP A 198 14.01 -10.80 -7.34
C TRP A 198 15.35 -10.13 -7.61
N LYS A 199 16.19 -10.72 -8.47
CA LYS A 199 17.54 -10.22 -8.81
C LYS A 199 17.53 -8.87 -9.54
N ILE A 200 16.39 -8.46 -10.08
CA ILE A 200 16.20 -7.14 -10.68
C ILE A 200 15.66 -6.20 -9.58
N PRO A 201 16.33 -5.09 -9.27
CA PRO A 201 15.82 -4.11 -8.32
C PRO A 201 14.44 -3.58 -8.76
N GLY A 202 13.52 -3.42 -7.80
CA GLY A 202 12.17 -2.93 -8.07
C GLY A 202 11.21 -3.94 -8.70
N VAL A 203 11.52 -5.24 -8.67
CA VAL A 203 10.53 -6.28 -9.01
C VAL A 203 9.44 -6.28 -7.94
N GLU A 204 8.21 -6.35 -8.41
CA GLU A 204 7.01 -6.39 -7.59
C GLU A 204 6.29 -7.72 -7.80
N ASP A 205 5.39 -8.01 -6.87
CA ASP A 205 4.46 -9.10 -7.02
C ASP A 205 3.09 -8.76 -6.43
N TRP A 206 2.13 -9.62 -6.70
CA TRP A 206 0.75 -9.43 -6.30
C TRP A 206 0.24 -10.66 -5.57
N LEU A 207 -0.40 -10.44 -4.42
CA LEU A 207 -1.18 -11.45 -3.73
C LEU A 207 -2.66 -11.21 -4.08
N MET A 208 -3.26 -12.12 -4.85
CA MET A 208 -4.62 -11.93 -5.38
C MET A 208 -5.68 -12.17 -4.30
N PRO A 209 -6.92 -11.64 -4.46
CA PRO A 209 -8.01 -11.86 -3.52
C PRO A 209 -8.22 -13.34 -3.18
N GLY A 210 -8.27 -13.67 -1.89
CA GLY A 210 -8.48 -15.03 -1.40
C GLY A 210 -7.24 -15.92 -1.34
N GLU A 211 -6.14 -15.53 -2.00
CA GLU A 211 -4.87 -16.26 -1.96
C GLU A 211 -4.20 -16.18 -0.58
N GLU A 212 -3.42 -17.21 -0.28
CA GLU A 212 -2.59 -17.31 0.91
C GLU A 212 -1.15 -17.63 0.51
N VAL A 213 -0.21 -16.98 1.16
CA VAL A 213 1.23 -17.18 0.94
C VAL A 213 1.93 -17.48 2.25
N GLU A 214 2.84 -18.46 2.23
CA GLU A 214 3.77 -18.72 3.32
C GLU A 214 5.08 -17.97 3.06
N VAL A 215 5.47 -17.14 4.03
CA VAL A 215 6.69 -16.35 4.01
C VAL A 215 7.60 -16.85 5.12
N THR A 216 8.82 -17.21 4.75
CA THR A 216 9.88 -17.58 5.70
C THR A 216 10.89 -16.44 5.78
N GLY A 217 11.38 -16.13 6.97
CA GLY A 217 12.41 -15.14 7.22
C GLY A 217 13.51 -15.72 8.10
N GLN A 218 14.74 -15.25 7.91
CA GLN A 218 15.90 -15.66 8.72
C GLN A 218 16.57 -14.44 9.32
N VAL A 219 16.88 -14.48 10.62
CA VAL A 219 17.60 -13.41 11.33
C VAL A 219 18.73 -13.99 12.17
N VAL A 220 19.96 -13.59 11.87
CA VAL A 220 21.15 -13.91 12.66
C VAL A 220 21.18 -13.02 13.89
N LEU A 221 21.23 -13.62 15.08
CA LEU A 221 21.23 -12.87 16.34
C LEU A 221 22.63 -12.37 16.69
N LEU A 222 22.83 -11.06 16.60
CA LEU A 222 24.08 -10.38 16.97
C LEU A 222 23.92 -9.45 18.17
N GLN A 223 22.69 -9.18 18.62
CA GLN A 223 22.46 -8.45 19.86
C GLN A 223 22.82 -9.32 21.05
N ARG A 224 23.68 -8.80 21.94
CA ARG A 224 24.13 -9.50 23.14
C ARG A 224 23.16 -9.29 24.30
N GLU A 225 21.99 -9.90 24.19
CA GLU A 225 20.95 -9.93 25.22
C GLU A 225 20.65 -11.37 25.60
N THR A 226 20.51 -11.70 26.88
CA THR A 226 20.24 -13.10 27.31
C THR A 226 18.81 -13.56 27.00
N LYS A 227 17.90 -12.62 26.73
CA LYS A 227 16.49 -12.89 26.47
C LYS A 227 15.90 -11.81 25.57
N MET A 228 15.37 -12.20 24.42
CA MET A 228 14.78 -11.31 23.42
C MET A 228 13.33 -11.72 23.11
N GLY A 229 12.39 -10.77 23.12
CA GLY A 229 11.00 -11.03 22.74
C GLY A 229 10.72 -10.60 21.31
N PHE A 230 10.66 -11.56 20.38
CA PHE A 230 10.39 -11.31 18.97
C PHE A 230 8.91 -11.39 18.67
N TYR A 231 8.44 -10.63 17.68
CA TYR A 231 7.05 -10.66 17.21
C TYR A 231 6.96 -10.28 15.74
N VAL A 232 5.85 -10.65 15.10
CA VAL A 232 5.59 -10.33 13.70
C VAL A 232 4.48 -9.29 13.56
N GLY A 233 4.47 -8.63 12.41
CA GLY A 233 3.43 -7.71 12.02
C GLY A 233 3.21 -7.70 10.51
N LEU A 234 2.06 -7.18 10.12
CA LEU A 234 1.64 -6.97 8.74
C LEU A 234 1.66 -5.47 8.46
N ILE A 235 2.47 -5.07 7.50
CA ILE A 235 2.81 -3.68 7.23
C ILE A 235 2.33 -3.31 5.84
N GLN A 236 1.66 -2.16 5.71
CA GLN A 236 1.49 -1.46 4.44
C GLN A 236 2.40 -0.23 4.47
N ASP A 237 3.45 -0.24 3.66
CA ASP A 237 4.47 0.80 3.64
C ASP A 237 3.87 2.17 3.32
N GLY A 238 4.25 3.18 4.12
CA GLY A 238 3.74 4.55 3.98
C GLY A 238 2.30 4.75 4.48
N VAL A 239 1.60 3.68 4.87
CA VAL A 239 0.21 3.75 5.34
C VAL A 239 0.09 3.37 6.82
N GLY A 240 0.56 2.18 7.22
CA GLY A 240 0.45 1.77 8.61
C GLY A 240 0.72 0.29 8.89
N PHE A 241 0.41 -0.11 10.14
CA PHE A 241 0.55 -1.47 10.66
C PHE A 241 -0.84 -2.05 10.94
N PHE A 242 -1.23 -3.09 10.20
CA PHE A 242 -2.60 -3.61 10.19
C PHE A 242 -2.80 -4.79 11.15
N GLN A 243 -1.74 -5.56 11.37
CA GLN A 243 -1.63 -6.48 12.51
C GLN A 243 -0.27 -6.29 13.13
N ASP A 244 -0.25 -6.15 14.45
CA ASP A 244 0.92 -5.68 15.17
C ASP A 244 1.19 -6.60 16.37
N ARG A 245 2.47 -6.87 16.64
CA ARG A 245 2.92 -7.68 17.78
C ARG A 245 2.28 -9.06 17.86
N SER A 246 2.03 -9.68 16.71
CA SER A 246 1.46 -11.03 16.62
C SER A 246 2.52 -12.09 16.92
N ALA A 247 2.08 -13.23 17.45
CA ALA A 247 2.92 -14.40 17.77
C ALA A 247 4.20 -14.07 18.56
N ARG A 248 4.09 -13.19 19.56
CA ARG A 248 5.23 -12.81 20.40
C ARG A 248 5.87 -14.05 21.04
N THR A 249 7.16 -14.25 20.80
CA THR A 249 7.94 -15.41 21.21
C THR A 249 9.19 -14.94 21.95
N ILE A 250 9.41 -15.50 23.14
CA ILE A 250 10.65 -15.29 23.89
C ILE A 250 11.71 -16.25 23.37
N VAL A 251 12.89 -15.70 23.10
CA VAL A 251 14.08 -16.44 22.69
C VAL A 251 15.18 -16.20 23.73
N GLU A 252 15.71 -17.28 24.30
CA GLU A 252 16.88 -17.27 25.19
C GLU A 252 18.15 -17.35 24.34
N VAL A 253 19.12 -16.47 24.63
CA VAL A 253 20.37 -16.39 23.88
C VAL A 253 21.54 -16.67 24.81
N GLY A 254 22.26 -17.75 24.52
CA GLY A 254 23.54 -18.06 25.17
C GLY A 254 24.72 -17.40 24.45
N PHE A 255 25.80 -17.11 25.18
CA PHE A 255 27.07 -16.62 24.63
C PHE A 255 28.24 -16.92 25.56
#